data_AF-A0A5N8UL33-F1
#
_entry.id   AF-A0A5N8UL33-F1
#
_cell.length_a   1.000
_cell.length_b   1.000
_cell.length_c   1.000
_cell.angle_alpha   90.00
_cell.angle_beta   90.00
_cell.angle_gamma   90.00
#
_symmetry.space_group_name_H-M   'P 1'
#
loop_
_entity.id
_entity.type
_entity.pdbx_description
1 polymer ?
#
loop_
_entity_poly.entity_id
_entity_poly.type
_entity_poly.pdbx_seq_one_letter_code
_entity_poly.pdbx_strand_id
1 'polypeptide(L)'
;MAIAALVLLTMLISSTAQAAETQVKGEHDGQVLVTNGQSKAWEASSQQWISLDSFWQNWADSRGGITWGRGKEYPAYEQVKEQDTLLIELDNGTCMMEFWHSRWRRANDVRRWDDAFNTYSACNKVFD
;
A
#
# COMPACT_ATOMS: atom_id res chain seq x y z
N MET A 1 -34.05 58.18 0.93
CA MET A 1 -32.73 58.45 0.32
C MET A 1 -31.69 57.86 1.25
N ALA A 2 -31.39 56.56 1.14
CA ALA A 2 -30.42 55.98 0.22
C ALA A 2 -28.97 56.11 0.73
N ILE A 3 -28.61 55.31 1.73
CA ILE A 3 -27.22 54.88 2.01
C ILE A 3 -27.33 53.41 2.48
N ALA A 4 -27.53 52.49 1.53
CA ALA A 4 -26.45 51.65 1.00
C ALA A 4 -26.01 50.62 2.05
N ALA A 5 -26.73 49.50 2.25
CA ALA A 5 -26.75 48.34 1.36
C ALA A 5 -25.36 47.85 0.87
N LEU A 6 -24.27 48.23 1.56
CA LEU A 6 -22.89 48.03 1.11
C LEU A 6 -22.01 47.33 2.16
N VAL A 7 -22.54 46.33 2.86
CA VAL A 7 -21.72 45.44 3.72
C VAL A 7 -21.89 43.96 3.37
N LEU A 8 -22.77 43.62 2.43
CA LEU A 8 -23.09 42.22 2.08
C LEU A 8 -22.42 41.67 0.82
N LEU A 9 -21.43 42.36 0.23
CA LEU A 9 -20.86 41.99 -1.08
C LEU A 9 -19.34 41.74 -1.11
N THR A 10 -18.74 41.31 0.01
CA THR A 10 -17.30 40.94 0.04
C THR A 10 -17.04 39.57 0.65
N MET A 11 -17.95 38.60 0.49
CA MET A 11 -17.54 37.19 0.47
C MET A 11 -17.09 36.87 -0.96
N LEU A 12 -15.90 37.37 -1.31
CA LEU A 12 -15.17 36.97 -2.49
C LEU A 12 -14.90 35.47 -2.38
N ILE A 13 -15.70 34.74 -3.15
CA ILE A 13 -15.60 33.34 -3.49
C ILE A 13 -14.14 33.07 -3.89
N SER A 14 -13.34 32.60 -2.94
CA SER A 14 -12.01 32.06 -3.22
C SER A 14 -12.20 30.65 -3.76
N SER A 15 -12.64 30.57 -5.02
CA SER A 15 -12.60 29.33 -5.80
C SER A 15 -11.14 28.99 -6.05
N THR A 16 -10.48 28.34 -5.09
CA THR A 16 -9.23 27.64 -5.37
C THR A 16 -9.56 26.56 -6.38
N ALA A 17 -9.24 26.82 -7.66
CA ALA A 17 -9.24 25.80 -8.69
C ALA A 17 -8.20 24.76 -8.27
N GLN A 18 -8.65 23.68 -7.62
CA GLN A 18 -7.84 22.50 -7.40
C GLN A 18 -7.56 21.95 -8.80
N ALA A 19 -6.33 22.14 -9.30
CA ALA A 19 -5.90 21.46 -10.50
C ALA A 19 -6.03 19.96 -10.21
N ALA A 20 -7.01 19.31 -10.86
CA ALA A 20 -7.12 17.87 -10.80
C ALA A 20 -5.86 17.32 -11.48
N GLU A 21 -4.91 16.82 -10.69
CA GLU A 21 -3.79 16.07 -11.22
C GLU A 21 -4.39 14.89 -12.00
N THR A 22 -4.15 14.86 -13.31
CA THR A 22 -4.51 13.72 -14.15
C THR A 22 -3.71 12.52 -13.66
N GLN A 23 -4.26 11.76 -12.72
CA GLN A 23 -3.57 10.61 -12.17
C GLN A 23 -3.38 9.58 -13.28
N VAL A 24 -2.11 9.34 -13.63
CA VAL A 24 -1.74 8.30 -14.59
C VAL A 24 -2.30 6.99 -14.08
N LYS A 25 -3.11 6.28 -14.86
CA LYS A 25 -3.65 4.97 -14.46
C LYS A 25 -2.50 3.95 -14.44
N GLY A 26 -2.45 3.09 -13.42
CA GLY A 26 -1.53 1.95 -13.45
C GLY A 26 -1.93 0.89 -14.49
N GLU A 27 -0.93 0.20 -15.01
CA GLU A 27 -1.01 -0.83 -16.03
C GLU A 27 -1.45 -2.18 -15.44
N HIS A 28 -0.92 -2.55 -14.28
CA HIS A 28 -1.21 -3.82 -13.59
C HIS A 28 -1.18 -3.66 -12.07
N ASP A 29 -1.88 -4.58 -11.38
CA ASP A 29 -1.92 -4.61 -9.92
C ASP A 29 -0.51 -4.80 -9.33
N GLY A 30 -0.19 -4.03 -8.30
CA GLY A 30 1.14 -4.02 -7.68
C GLY A 30 2.23 -3.37 -8.52
N GLN A 31 1.91 -2.67 -9.62
CA GLN A 31 2.87 -1.76 -10.27
C GLN A 31 3.31 -0.69 -9.27
N VAL A 32 4.58 -0.30 -9.29
CA VAL A 32 5.09 0.78 -8.42
C VAL A 32 5.40 2.05 -9.22
N LEU A 33 4.97 3.19 -8.71
CA LEU A 33 5.30 4.52 -9.18
C LEU A 33 6.00 5.29 -8.07
N VAL A 34 7.15 5.90 -8.38
CA VAL A 34 7.84 6.82 -7.46
C VAL A 34 7.47 8.25 -7.83
N THR A 35 6.83 8.97 -6.91
CA THR A 35 6.49 10.38 -7.07
C THR A 35 6.91 11.17 -5.84
N ASN A 36 7.61 12.30 -6.04
CA ASN A 36 8.14 13.12 -4.94
C ASN A 36 8.96 12.33 -3.90
N GLY A 37 9.70 11.31 -4.34
CA GLY A 37 10.50 10.44 -3.47
C GLY A 37 9.68 9.42 -2.66
N GLN A 38 8.36 9.34 -2.86
CA GLN A 38 7.50 8.34 -2.23
C GLN A 38 7.09 7.28 -3.25
N SER A 39 7.31 6.02 -2.91
CA SER A 39 6.79 4.89 -3.68
C SER A 39 5.31 4.68 -3.38
N LYS A 40 4.52 4.49 -4.44
CA LYS A 40 3.11 4.10 -4.38
C LYS A 40 2.89 2.87 -5.23
N ALA A 41 1.99 1.99 -4.81
CA ALA A 41 1.57 0.82 -5.56
C ALA A 41 0.21 1.07 -6.18
N TRP A 42 0.02 0.64 -7.42
CA TRP A 42 -1.27 0.63 -8.08
C TRP A 42 -2.11 -0.52 -7.53
N GLU A 43 -3.26 -0.19 -6.95
CA GLU A 43 -4.27 -1.15 -6.56
C GLU A 43 -5.37 -1.21 -7.63
N ALA A 44 -5.45 -2.33 -8.33
CA ALA A 44 -6.38 -2.48 -9.45
C ALA A 44 -7.86 -2.51 -9.02
N SER A 45 -8.15 -2.96 -7.80
CA SER A 45 -9.51 -3.07 -7.26
C SER A 45 -10.13 -1.69 -6.97
N SER A 46 -9.36 -0.78 -6.35
CA SER A 46 -9.79 0.60 -6.06
C SER A 46 -9.48 1.58 -7.18
N GLN A 47 -8.64 1.19 -8.14
CA GLN A 47 -8.11 2.05 -9.21
C GLN A 47 -7.36 3.27 -8.66
N GLN A 48 -6.55 3.06 -7.63
CA GLN A 48 -5.81 4.12 -6.94
C GLN A 48 -4.34 3.78 -6.74
N TRP A 49 -3.50 4.81 -6.74
CA TRP A 49 -2.15 4.72 -6.21
C TRP A 49 -2.16 4.88 -4.70
N ILE A 50 -1.87 3.80 -3.99
CA ILE A 50 -1.82 3.76 -2.53
C ILE A 50 -0.39 3.52 -2.04
N SER A 51 -0.12 3.64 -0.74
CA SER A 51 1.21 3.28 -0.21
C SER A 51 1.47 1.78 -0.38
N LEU A 52 2.74 1.38 -0.43
CA LEU A 52 3.10 -0.04 -0.52
C LEU A 52 2.61 -0.82 0.72
N ASP A 53 2.65 -0.20 1.92
CA ASP A 53 2.06 -0.77 3.14
C ASP A 53 0.55 -0.99 3.03
N SER A 54 -0.20 -0.02 2.52
CA SER A 54 -1.65 -0.16 2.31
C SER A 54 -1.96 -1.23 1.28
N PHE A 55 -1.18 -1.31 0.20
CA PHE A 55 -1.32 -2.35 -0.80
C PHE A 55 -1.13 -3.75 -0.20
N TRP A 56 -0.10 -3.94 0.62
CA TRP A 56 0.11 -5.19 1.34
C TRP A 56 -1.02 -5.52 2.31
N GLN A 57 -1.50 -4.54 3.08
CA GLN A 57 -2.62 -4.76 3.99
C GLN A 57 -3.88 -5.18 3.22
N ASN A 58 -4.24 -4.45 2.17
CA ASN A 58 -5.40 -4.75 1.34
C ASN A 58 -5.28 -6.10 0.64
N TRP A 59 -4.07 -6.46 0.18
CA TRP A 59 -3.78 -7.78 -0.37
C TRP A 59 -4.04 -8.88 0.66
N ALA A 60 -3.49 -8.74 1.87
CA ALA A 60 -3.67 -9.72 2.95
C ALA A 60 -5.13 -9.88 3.37
N ASP A 61 -5.90 -8.79 3.37
CA ASP A 61 -7.31 -8.80 3.76
C ASP A 61 -8.23 -9.39 2.67
N SER A 62 -7.87 -9.24 1.39
CA SER A 62 -8.73 -9.61 0.25
C SER A 62 -8.50 -11.03 -0.28
N ARG A 63 -7.30 -11.59 -0.11
CA ARG A 63 -6.90 -12.85 -0.76
C ARG A 63 -7.60 -14.12 -0.23
N GLY A 64 -8.19 -14.05 0.97
CA GLY A 64 -8.64 -15.23 1.72
C GLY A 64 -7.48 -16.08 2.29
N GLY A 65 -7.79 -16.95 3.26
CA GLY A 65 -6.79 -17.68 4.05
C GLY A 65 -6.53 -17.00 5.40
N ILE A 66 -5.53 -17.49 6.16
CA ILE A 66 -5.17 -16.88 7.44
C ILE A 66 -4.10 -15.81 7.19
N THR A 67 -4.42 -14.58 7.61
CA THR A 67 -3.44 -13.52 7.78
C THR A 67 -3.06 -13.51 9.26
N TRP A 68 -1.82 -13.90 9.55
CA TRP A 68 -1.26 -13.97 10.91
C TRP A 68 -0.98 -12.58 11.52
N GLY A 69 -1.45 -11.53 10.85
CA GLY A 69 -1.32 -10.15 11.26
C GLY A 69 0.10 -9.62 11.08
N ARG A 70 0.46 -8.68 11.95
CA ARG A 70 1.78 -8.07 12.02
C ARG A 70 2.48 -8.50 13.30
N GLY A 71 3.76 -8.89 13.21
CA GLY A 71 4.53 -9.30 14.38
C GLY A 71 5.98 -9.64 14.06
N LYS A 72 6.76 -9.96 15.10
CA LYS A 72 8.21 -10.26 14.99
C LYS A 72 8.54 -11.75 14.90
N GLU A 73 7.55 -12.60 15.12
CA GLU A 73 7.74 -14.05 15.21
C GLU A 73 6.95 -14.75 14.11
N TYR A 74 7.53 -15.81 13.55
CA TYR A 74 6.84 -16.67 12.61
C TYR A 74 5.91 -17.64 13.36
N PRO A 75 4.67 -17.84 12.88
CA PRO A 75 3.80 -18.89 13.40
C PRO A 75 4.44 -20.28 13.26
N ALA A 76 4.03 -21.20 14.13
CA ALA A 76 4.52 -22.58 14.11
C ALA A 76 4.13 -23.29 12.81
N TYR A 77 5.06 -24.10 12.26
CA TYR A 77 4.89 -24.73 10.95
C TYR A 77 3.70 -25.71 10.90
N GLU A 78 3.28 -26.24 12.05
CA GLU A 78 2.13 -27.13 12.18
C GLU A 78 0.78 -26.40 12.06
N GLN A 79 0.78 -25.07 12.22
CA GLN A 79 -0.44 -24.25 12.20
C GLN A 79 -0.65 -23.53 10.87
N VAL A 80 0.44 -23.27 10.14
CA VAL A 80 0.39 -22.54 8.86
C VAL A 80 -0.09 -23.44 7.74
N LYS A 81 -0.83 -22.84 6.82
CA LYS A 81 -1.25 -23.47 5.57
C LYS A 81 -0.59 -22.77 4.40
N GLU A 82 -0.47 -23.50 3.29
CA GLU A 82 -0.14 -22.87 2.01
C GLU A 82 -1.02 -21.63 1.83
N GLN A 83 -0.42 -20.57 1.31
CA GLN A 83 -1.06 -19.29 1.06
C GLN A 83 -1.35 -18.40 2.28
N ASP A 84 -1.03 -18.83 3.50
CA ASP A 84 -1.10 -17.95 4.67
C ASP A 84 -0.13 -16.76 4.52
N THR A 85 -0.48 -15.63 5.14
CA THR A 85 0.35 -14.41 5.07
C THR A 85 0.72 -13.88 6.44
N LEU A 86 1.82 -13.13 6.49
CA LEU A 86 2.35 -12.49 7.69
C LEU A 86 3.06 -11.19 7.31
N LEU A 87 2.77 -10.10 8.02
CA LEU A 87 3.60 -8.90 7.99
C LEU A 87 4.68 -9.03 9.06
N ILE A 88 5.84 -9.57 8.69
CA ILE A 88 6.95 -9.72 9.63
C ILE A 88 7.62 -8.37 9.89
N GLU A 89 7.84 -8.03 11.15
CA GLU A 89 8.52 -6.84 11.63
C GLU A 89 9.98 -7.13 11.96
N LEU A 90 10.87 -6.32 11.40
CA LEU A 90 12.29 -6.26 11.70
C LEU A 90 12.64 -4.86 12.23
N ASP A 91 13.85 -4.68 12.76
CA ASP A 91 14.29 -3.39 13.33
C ASP A 91 14.27 -2.24 12.30
N ASN A 92 14.39 -2.55 11.01
CA ASN A 92 14.44 -1.59 9.91
C ASN A 92 13.14 -1.51 9.09
N GLY A 93 12.06 -2.17 9.50
CA GLY A 93 10.78 -2.10 8.80
C GLY A 93 10.00 -3.41 8.79
N THR A 94 9.13 -3.55 7.81
CA THR A 94 8.22 -4.68 7.62
C THR A 94 8.47 -5.38 6.30
N CYS A 95 8.09 -6.65 6.21
CA CYS A 95 7.99 -7.33 4.94
C CYS A 95 6.73 -8.20 4.88
N MET A 96 5.99 -8.13 3.78
CA MET A 96 4.89 -9.06 3.56
C MET A 96 5.46 -10.42 3.15
N MET A 97 5.12 -11.44 3.94
CA MET A 97 5.50 -12.82 3.74
C MET A 97 4.28 -13.65 3.34
N GLU A 98 4.51 -14.65 2.51
CA GLU A 98 3.53 -15.66 2.12
C GLU A 98 4.13 -17.06 2.32
N PHE A 99 3.37 -17.95 2.97
CA PHE A 99 3.75 -19.34 3.11
C PHE A 99 3.48 -20.07 1.79
N TRP A 100 4.55 -20.51 1.13
CA TRP A 100 4.46 -21.09 -0.21
C TRP A 100 5.50 -22.19 -0.43
N HIS A 101 5.04 -23.37 -0.84
CA HIS A 101 5.84 -24.60 -0.97
C HIS A 101 6.56 -24.94 0.35
N SER A 102 5.78 -25.02 1.44
CA SER A 102 6.22 -25.44 2.77
C SER A 102 7.28 -24.55 3.44
N ARG A 103 7.36 -23.27 3.04
CA ARG A 103 8.21 -22.28 3.69
C ARG A 103 7.71 -20.85 3.49
N TRP A 104 8.09 -19.97 4.40
CA TRP A 104 7.87 -18.53 4.25
C TRP A 104 8.73 -17.95 3.13
N ARG A 105 8.11 -17.19 2.24
CA ARG A 105 8.75 -16.43 1.16
C ARG A 105 8.30 -14.98 1.23
N ARG A 106 9.06 -14.04 0.66
CA ARG A 106 8.53 -12.69 0.43
C ARG A 106 7.33 -12.82 -0.49
N ALA A 107 6.23 -12.14 -0.20
CA ALA A 107 5.04 -12.25 -1.04
C ALA A 107 5.35 -11.87 -2.50
N ASN A 108 6.27 -10.94 -2.74
CA ASN A 108 6.66 -10.60 -4.11
C ASN A 108 7.37 -11.75 -4.87
N ASP A 109 8.09 -12.64 -4.17
CA ASP A 109 8.69 -13.83 -4.80
C ASP A 109 7.62 -14.82 -5.31
N VAL A 110 6.41 -14.75 -4.75
CA VAL A 110 5.24 -15.58 -5.09
C VAL A 110 4.34 -14.87 -6.09
N ARG A 111 4.04 -13.59 -5.85
CA ARG A 111 3.02 -12.79 -6.56
C ARG A 111 3.52 -12.05 -7.78
N ARG A 112 4.82 -11.79 -7.87
CA ARG A 112 5.45 -11.13 -9.03
C ARG A 112 4.81 -9.76 -9.34
N TRP A 113 4.66 -8.94 -8.31
CA TRP A 113 4.40 -7.51 -8.50
C TRP A 113 5.67 -6.81 -8.97
N ASP A 114 5.74 -5.49 -8.83
CA ASP A 114 6.93 -4.71 -9.14
C ASP A 114 8.14 -5.12 -8.27
N ASP A 115 9.34 -5.16 -8.86
CA ASP A 115 10.58 -5.51 -8.17
C ASP A 115 10.93 -4.54 -7.03
N ALA A 116 10.39 -3.31 -7.03
CA ALA A 116 10.55 -2.35 -5.94
C ALA A 116 10.14 -2.93 -4.58
N PHE A 117 9.17 -3.86 -4.54
CA PHE A 117 8.78 -4.54 -3.29
C PHE A 117 9.91 -5.39 -2.69
N ASN A 118 10.87 -5.86 -3.48
CA ASN A 118 12.00 -6.66 -2.98
C ASN A 118 12.97 -5.83 -2.11
N THR A 119 13.00 -4.52 -2.32
CA THR A 119 13.87 -3.57 -1.63
C THR A 119 13.11 -2.61 -0.71
N TYR A 120 11.79 -2.67 -0.72
CA TYR A 120 10.96 -1.81 0.12
C TYR A 120 11.02 -2.27 1.58
N SER A 121 11.10 -1.29 2.48
CA SER A 121 11.05 -1.51 3.93
C SER A 121 12.12 -2.52 4.37
N ALA A 122 11.78 -3.60 5.07
CA ALA A 122 12.74 -4.62 5.51
C ALA A 122 12.90 -5.82 4.55
N CYS A 123 12.22 -5.84 3.40
CA CYS A 123 12.15 -7.06 2.56
C CYS A 123 13.50 -7.51 1.98
N ASN A 124 14.47 -6.62 1.82
CA ASN A 124 15.81 -7.00 1.38
C ASN A 124 16.66 -7.68 2.47
N LYS A 125 16.18 -7.68 3.71
CA LYS A 125 16.88 -8.17 4.91
C LYS A 125 16.10 -9.20 5.72
N VAL A 126 14.94 -9.63 5.23
CA VAL A 126 14.02 -10.53 5.95
C VAL A 126 14.58 -11.94 6.21
N PHE A 127 15.67 -12.31 5.56
CA PHE A 127 16.33 -13.61 5.70
C PHE A 127 17.77 -13.52 6.22
N ASP A 128 18.23 -12.34 6.61
CA ASP A 128 19.56 -12.12 7.19
C ASP A 128 19.55 -12.47 8.68
#